data_AF-A0A1Y1ZNE8-F1
#
_entry.id   AF-A0A1Y1ZNE8-F1
#
_cell.length_a   1.000
_cell.length_b   1.000
_cell.length_c   1.000
_cell.angle_alpha   90.00
_cell.angle_beta   90.00
_cell.angle_gamma   90.00
#
_symmetry.space_group_name_H-M   'P 1'
#
loop_
_entity.id
_entity.type
_entity.pdbx_description
1 polymer ?
#
loop_
_entity_poly.entity_id
_entity_poly.type
_entity_poly.pdbx_seq_one_letter_code
_entity_poly.pdbx_strand_id
1 'polypeptide(L)'
;MSYRFSANFIKYLFCIPLAGFSPVVSKAFILYTGADWRSCYYRMIMVNFVSGALFFNFVSGALFFFFYYPRTFHGKFRNHTKLHICYALAIIWPTMVAVLCTNDGGASIYAVWLSSVPSIMINVGNIVGGFLSVPIGKTKIQCIVVLTIGGALLGAVSAATPDTKNMAVGLILVSTFCIMWNEQVCFSNAGIKLLDQSKIGTAVGAAGSIRSAISSVGQAGYLSVLTNRLSQTILAAFPPALINAGLPVSSVPGFLARLTSGTFDGVEGLTTGIISIGTRAYREANAQAYSAVFYSTIAFTGVAVILSIWSPNVDDKMHGKVLSRCIPLPQITG
;
A
#
# COMPACT_ATOMS: atom_id res chain seq x y z
N MET A 1 15.13 -24.97 -5.64
CA MET A 1 14.82 -23.63 -5.06
C MET A 1 13.44 -23.07 -5.46
N SER A 2 12.76 -23.64 -6.47
CA SER A 2 11.50 -23.14 -7.04
C SER A 2 10.31 -23.15 -6.09
N TYR A 3 10.29 -24.05 -5.08
CA TYR A 3 9.24 -24.14 -4.07
C TYR A 3 9.07 -22.87 -3.21
N ARG A 4 10.02 -21.92 -3.25
CA ARG A 4 9.96 -20.66 -2.50
C ARG A 4 8.90 -19.70 -3.02
N PHE A 5 8.77 -19.65 -4.34
CA PHE A 5 7.71 -18.88 -4.99
C PHE A 5 6.33 -19.47 -4.66
N SER A 6 6.21 -20.80 -4.67
CA SER A 6 5.00 -21.52 -4.24
C SER A 6 4.68 -21.32 -2.76
N ALA A 7 5.69 -21.32 -1.88
CA ALA A 7 5.49 -21.05 -0.45
C ALA A 7 5.01 -19.62 -0.20
N ASN A 8 5.57 -18.63 -0.92
CA ASN A 8 5.07 -17.27 -0.85
C ASN A 8 3.64 -17.15 -1.39
N PHE A 9 3.32 -17.82 -2.50
CA PHE A 9 1.95 -17.89 -3.02
C PHE A 9 0.95 -18.38 -1.96
N ILE A 10 1.24 -19.50 -1.29
CA ILE A 10 0.38 -20.05 -0.23
C ILE A 10 0.20 -19.03 0.90
N LYS A 11 1.28 -18.36 1.32
CA LYS A 11 1.22 -17.31 2.36
C LYS A 11 0.25 -16.18 1.98
N TYR A 12 0.34 -15.66 0.75
CA TYR A 12 -0.50 -14.54 0.32
C TYR A 12 -1.94 -14.94 0.03
N LEU A 13 -2.19 -16.19 -0.37
CA LEU A 13 -3.54 -16.72 -0.57
C LEU A 13 -4.40 -16.62 0.70
N PHE A 14 -3.82 -16.93 1.87
CA PHE A 14 -4.50 -16.80 3.16
C PHE A 14 -4.61 -15.35 3.67
N CYS A 15 -3.93 -14.39 3.03
CA CYS A 15 -3.93 -12.99 3.45
C CYS A 15 -5.07 -12.17 2.83
N ILE A 16 -5.59 -12.55 1.65
CA ILE A 16 -6.64 -11.81 0.92
C ILE A 16 -7.89 -11.54 1.77
N PRO A 17 -8.52 -12.55 2.42
CA PRO A 17 -9.82 -12.34 3.06
C PRO A 17 -9.76 -11.32 4.20
N LEU A 18 -8.62 -11.25 4.88
CA LEU A 18 -8.42 -10.43 6.06
C LEU A 18 -7.87 -9.04 5.71
N ALA A 19 -6.88 -8.96 4.81
CA ALA A 19 -6.22 -7.69 4.51
C ALA A 19 -6.97 -6.87 3.45
N GLY A 20 -7.45 -7.52 2.38
CA GLY A 20 -8.06 -6.84 1.23
C GLY A 20 -9.42 -6.21 1.53
N PHE A 21 -10.23 -6.88 2.36
CA PHE A 21 -11.59 -6.42 2.73
C PHE A 21 -11.64 -5.65 4.06
N SER A 22 -10.49 -5.42 4.70
CA SER A 22 -10.44 -4.79 6.02
C SER A 22 -11.20 -3.46 6.13
N PRO A 23 -11.12 -2.51 5.18
CA PRO A 23 -11.84 -1.25 5.30
C PRO A 23 -13.35 -1.43 5.17
N VAL A 24 -13.79 -2.30 4.25
CA VAL A 24 -15.21 -2.62 4.02
C VAL A 24 -15.83 -3.26 5.24
N VAL A 25 -15.15 -4.26 5.82
CA VAL A 25 -15.63 -4.95 7.03
C VAL A 25 -15.74 -3.95 8.17
N SER A 26 -14.73 -3.12 8.41
CA SER A 26 -14.76 -2.08 9.44
C SER A 26 -15.92 -1.10 9.26
N LYS A 27 -16.17 -0.61 8.04
CA LYS A 27 -17.27 0.32 7.79
C LYS A 27 -18.64 -0.35 7.87
N ALA A 28 -18.78 -1.56 7.35
CA ALA A 28 -20.03 -2.32 7.43
C ALA A 28 -20.43 -2.56 8.88
N PHE A 29 -19.46 -2.84 9.77
CA PHE A 29 -19.74 -2.94 11.20
C PHE A 29 -20.30 -1.63 11.78
N ILE A 30 -19.70 -0.48 11.47
CA ILE A 30 -20.19 0.81 11.99
C ILE A 30 -21.60 1.15 11.44
N LEU A 31 -21.90 0.78 10.20
CA LEU A 31 -23.17 1.12 9.55
C LEU A 31 -24.32 0.16 9.91
N TYR A 32 -24.04 -1.12 10.10
CA TYR A 32 -25.08 -2.16 10.26
C TYR A 32 -25.17 -2.75 11.67
N THR A 33 -24.15 -2.53 12.49
CA THR A 33 -24.21 -2.85 13.92
C THR A 33 -24.10 -1.53 14.65
N GLY A 34 -24.89 -1.27 15.71
CA GLY A 34 -24.84 -0.01 16.47
C GLY A 34 -23.55 0.19 17.28
N ALA A 35 -22.42 -0.25 16.73
CA ALA A 35 -21.12 -0.37 17.34
C ALA A 35 -20.24 0.79 16.90
N ASP A 36 -19.70 1.52 17.88
CA ASP A 36 -18.79 2.64 17.62
C ASP A 36 -17.46 2.20 16.98
N TRP A 37 -16.73 3.18 16.43
CA TRP A 37 -15.40 3.02 15.84
C TRP A 37 -14.40 2.22 16.69
N ARG A 38 -14.57 2.22 18.02
CA ARG A 38 -13.77 1.44 18.98
C ARG A 38 -13.85 -0.07 18.76
N SER A 39 -14.96 -0.57 18.21
CA SER A 39 -15.21 -1.99 17.92
C SER A 39 -14.23 -2.57 16.90
N CYS A 40 -13.64 -1.72 16.05
CA CYS A 40 -12.57 -2.13 15.13
C CYS A 40 -11.32 -2.60 15.89
N TYR A 41 -10.98 -1.95 17.02
CA TYR A 41 -9.81 -2.31 17.82
C TYR A 41 -10.01 -3.62 18.56
N TYR A 42 -11.17 -3.82 19.19
CA TYR A 42 -11.49 -5.07 19.88
C TYR A 42 -11.46 -6.27 18.93
N ARG A 43 -11.91 -6.08 17.68
CA ARG A 43 -11.83 -7.13 16.66
C ARG A 43 -10.40 -7.39 16.20
N MET A 44 -9.59 -6.36 16.00
CA MET A 44 -8.16 -6.54 15.73
C MET A 44 -7.47 -7.28 16.86
N ILE A 45 -7.79 -6.98 18.12
CA ILE A 45 -7.28 -7.71 19.28
C ILE A 45 -7.75 -9.16 19.26
N MET A 46 -9.04 -9.43 19.00
CA MET A 46 -9.56 -10.79 18.89
C MET A 46 -8.94 -11.58 17.74
N VAL A 47 -8.81 -11.00 16.55
CA VAL A 47 -8.16 -11.65 15.39
C VAL A 47 -6.69 -11.88 15.67
N ASN A 48 -5.97 -10.96 16.32
CA ASN A 48 -4.59 -11.18 16.73
C ASN A 48 -4.46 -12.22 17.85
N PHE A 49 -5.42 -12.30 18.76
CA PHE A 49 -5.44 -13.29 19.83
C PHE A 49 -5.76 -14.69 19.29
N VAL A 50 -6.77 -14.80 18.42
CA VAL A 50 -7.15 -16.03 17.71
C VAL A 50 -6.06 -16.44 16.73
N SER A 51 -5.44 -15.49 16.01
CA SER A 51 -4.27 -15.77 15.18
C SER A 51 -3.08 -16.17 16.04
N GLY A 52 -2.83 -15.56 17.19
CA GLY A 52 -1.77 -15.99 18.11
C GLY A 52 -2.00 -17.40 18.66
N ALA A 53 -3.25 -17.71 19.02
CA ALA A 53 -3.68 -19.03 19.49
C ALA A 53 -3.65 -20.09 18.38
N LEU A 54 -4.07 -19.74 17.15
CA LEU A 54 -4.03 -20.62 15.97
C LEU A 54 -2.62 -20.76 15.40
N PHE A 55 -1.75 -19.75 15.46
CA PHE A 55 -0.34 -19.88 15.02
C PHE A 55 0.46 -20.74 16.00
N PHE A 56 0.09 -20.73 17.28
CA PHE A 56 0.57 -21.70 18.27
C PHE A 56 0.04 -23.13 18.04
N ASN A 57 -1.19 -23.29 17.51
CA ASN A 57 -1.86 -24.60 17.44
C ASN A 57 -2.03 -25.21 16.03
N PHE A 58 -1.80 -24.49 14.95
CA PHE A 58 -2.00 -25.00 13.59
C PHE A 58 -0.67 -25.12 12.87
N VAL A 59 -0.07 -26.30 13.00
CA VAL A 59 1.05 -26.82 12.20
C VAL A 59 2.40 -26.11 12.45
N SER A 60 2.45 -24.79 12.66
CA SER A 60 3.70 -24.05 12.86
C SER A 60 4.27 -24.22 14.26
N GLY A 61 3.47 -24.20 15.33
CA GLY A 61 3.97 -24.39 16.71
C GLY A 61 4.63 -25.75 16.95
N ALA A 62 4.00 -26.84 16.48
CA ALA A 62 4.55 -28.19 16.61
C ALA A 62 5.75 -28.42 15.68
N LEU A 63 5.75 -27.94 14.43
CA LEU A 63 6.92 -28.03 13.55
C LEU A 63 8.07 -27.11 14.00
N PHE A 64 7.79 -25.96 14.61
CA PHE A 64 8.84 -25.12 15.19
C PHE A 64 9.38 -25.73 16.49
N PHE A 65 8.53 -26.34 17.31
CA PHE A 65 8.98 -26.98 18.56
C PHE A 65 9.69 -28.33 18.34
N PHE A 66 9.27 -29.13 17.35
CA PHE A 66 9.87 -30.44 17.04
C PHE A 66 10.90 -30.44 15.90
N PHE A 67 10.84 -29.51 14.95
CA PHE A 67 11.72 -29.50 13.76
C PHE A 67 12.57 -28.22 13.60
N TYR A 68 12.34 -27.15 14.37
CA TYR A 68 13.21 -25.99 14.37
C TYR A 68 14.25 -26.11 15.49
N TYR A 69 15.40 -26.69 15.16
CA TYR A 69 16.61 -26.62 15.97
C TYR A 69 17.44 -25.40 15.57
N PRO A 70 17.30 -24.23 16.23
CA PRO A 70 18.17 -23.10 15.96
C PRO A 70 19.60 -23.42 16.41
N ARG A 71 20.58 -23.31 15.51
CA ARG A 71 21.98 -23.21 15.93
C ARG A 71 22.20 -21.82 16.53
N THR A 72 22.32 -21.80 17.86
CA THR A 72 22.90 -20.77 18.75
C THR A 72 22.88 -19.33 18.23
N PHE A 73 21.81 -18.62 18.54
CA PHE A 73 21.74 -17.15 18.54
C PHE A 73 22.41 -16.58 19.81
N HIS A 74 23.75 -16.55 19.85
CA HIS A 74 24.45 -15.68 20.78
C HIS A 74 24.76 -14.34 20.11
N GLY A 75 24.10 -13.30 20.60
CA GLY A 75 24.50 -11.90 20.37
C GLY A 75 23.83 -11.22 19.18
N LYS A 76 22.60 -10.72 19.37
CA LYS A 76 22.12 -9.42 18.86
C LYS A 76 20.62 -9.30 19.09
N PHE A 77 20.22 -8.64 20.18
CA PHE A 77 19.00 -7.82 20.23
C PHE A 77 19.13 -6.86 21.43
N ARG A 78 19.83 -5.74 21.25
CA ARG A 78 19.76 -4.58 22.15
C ARG A 78 18.90 -3.52 21.46
N ASN A 79 17.73 -3.27 22.04
CA ASN A 79 16.76 -2.21 21.74
C ASN A 79 16.01 -2.32 20.39
N HIS A 80 14.75 -2.76 20.44
CA HIS A 80 13.79 -2.51 19.36
C HIS A 80 12.62 -1.67 19.86
N THR A 81 12.58 -0.44 19.38
CA THR A 81 11.41 0.45 19.40
C THR A 81 10.35 -0.15 18.46
N LYS A 82 9.08 -0.18 18.90
CA LYS A 82 7.95 -0.64 18.08
C LYS A 82 7.72 0.35 16.92
N LEU A 83 8.13 -0.01 15.71
CA LEU A 83 7.90 0.78 14.51
C LEU A 83 6.59 0.30 13.85
N HIS A 84 5.51 1.07 13.99
CA HIS A 84 4.31 0.90 13.17
C HIS A 84 4.56 1.50 11.79
N ILE A 85 4.37 0.70 10.74
CA ILE A 85 4.63 1.06 9.34
C ILE A 85 3.28 1.27 8.64
N CYS A 86 3.05 2.45 8.10
CA CYS A 86 1.88 2.76 7.29
C CYS A 86 2.27 2.86 5.81
N TYR A 87 1.45 2.29 4.92
CA TYR A 87 1.69 2.33 3.48
C TYR A 87 1.10 3.63 2.90
N ALA A 88 1.88 4.43 2.18
CA ALA A 88 1.45 5.74 1.66
C ALA A 88 0.18 5.68 0.80
N LEU A 89 0.08 4.65 -0.05
CA LEU A 89 -1.09 4.43 -0.92
C LEU A 89 -2.37 4.16 -0.11
N ALA A 90 -2.25 3.58 1.09
CA ALA A 90 -3.37 3.32 1.98
C ALA A 90 -3.93 4.60 2.64
N ILE A 91 -3.27 5.74 2.50
CA ILE A 91 -3.74 7.04 3.00
C ILE A 91 -4.19 7.94 1.85
N ILE A 92 -3.39 8.02 0.78
CA ILE A 92 -3.64 8.97 -0.31
C ILE A 92 -4.83 8.53 -1.16
N TRP A 93 -4.99 7.24 -1.45
CA TRP A 93 -6.12 6.79 -2.28
C TRP A 93 -7.48 6.95 -1.58
N PRO A 94 -7.67 6.55 -0.30
CA PRO A 94 -8.95 6.77 0.37
C PRO A 94 -9.31 8.26 0.52
N THR A 95 -8.32 9.13 0.75
CA THR A 95 -8.57 10.58 0.79
C THR A 95 -8.97 11.12 -0.58
N MET A 96 -8.31 10.65 -1.65
CA MET A 96 -8.68 10.96 -3.03
C MET A 96 -10.10 10.49 -3.38
N VAL A 97 -10.46 9.27 -2.98
CA VAL A 97 -11.80 8.70 -3.20
C VAL A 97 -12.88 9.50 -2.46
N ALA A 98 -12.63 9.86 -1.21
CA ALA A 98 -13.56 10.62 -0.38
C ALA A 98 -13.88 12.01 -0.96
N VAL A 99 -12.92 12.65 -1.62
CA VAL A 99 -13.09 14.01 -2.16
C VAL A 99 -13.51 14.04 -3.63
N LEU A 100 -12.90 13.19 -4.47
CA LEU A 100 -13.10 13.24 -5.92
C LEU A 100 -14.13 12.23 -6.44
N CYS A 101 -14.23 11.05 -5.80
CA CYS A 101 -15.02 9.95 -6.34
C CYS A 101 -16.43 9.86 -5.76
N THR A 102 -16.68 10.51 -4.61
CA THR A 102 -17.98 10.48 -3.94
C THR A 102 -18.46 11.87 -3.52
N ASN A 103 -19.78 12.03 -3.41
CA ASN A 103 -20.42 13.30 -3.05
C ASN A 103 -20.66 13.46 -1.55
N ASP A 104 -20.34 12.43 -0.77
CA ASP A 104 -20.69 12.26 0.64
C ASP A 104 -19.45 12.27 1.56
N GLY A 105 -18.30 12.73 1.05
CA GLY A 105 -17.04 12.77 1.83
C GLY A 105 -16.51 11.39 2.24
N GLY A 106 -16.95 10.31 1.58
CA GLY A 106 -16.55 8.94 1.91
C GLY A 106 -17.43 8.24 2.95
N ALA A 107 -18.61 8.78 3.24
CA ALA A 107 -19.54 8.20 4.22
C ALA A 107 -20.17 6.88 3.75
N SER A 108 -20.43 6.71 2.46
CA SER A 108 -21.08 5.53 1.89
C SER A 108 -20.20 4.28 1.92
N ILE A 109 -20.87 3.13 1.97
CA ILE A 109 -20.22 1.83 1.79
C ILE A 109 -19.52 1.72 0.43
N TYR A 110 -20.07 2.39 -0.61
CA TYR A 110 -19.48 2.43 -1.95
C TYR A 110 -18.10 3.10 -1.97
N ALA A 111 -17.93 4.22 -1.26
CA ALA A 111 -16.62 4.88 -1.13
C ALA A 111 -15.55 3.95 -0.52
N VAL A 112 -15.96 3.17 0.47
CA VAL A 112 -15.08 2.24 1.18
C VAL A 112 -14.74 1.02 0.32
N TRP A 113 -15.69 0.53 -0.46
CA TRP A 113 -15.42 -0.48 -1.49
C TRP A 113 -14.35 0.02 -2.47
N LEU A 114 -14.52 1.23 -3.00
CA LEU A 114 -13.57 1.83 -3.95
C LEU A 114 -12.17 2.06 -3.32
N SER A 115 -12.14 2.41 -2.04
CA SER A 115 -10.91 2.60 -1.27
C SER A 115 -10.17 1.29 -0.99
N SER A 116 -10.88 0.16 -0.99
CA SER A 116 -10.33 -1.18 -0.73
C SER A 116 -9.78 -1.86 -2.00
N VAL A 117 -10.14 -1.33 -3.17
CA VAL A 117 -9.72 -1.84 -4.47
C VAL A 117 -8.19 -2.01 -4.60
N PRO A 118 -7.34 -1.03 -4.23
CA PRO A 118 -5.89 -1.22 -4.33
C PRO A 118 -5.41 -2.33 -3.39
N SER A 119 -5.93 -2.42 -2.16
CA SER A 119 -5.57 -3.46 -1.19
C SER A 119 -5.87 -4.87 -1.70
N ILE A 120 -6.97 -5.05 -2.42
CA ILE A 120 -7.31 -6.33 -3.06
C ILE A 120 -6.30 -6.63 -4.18
N MET A 121 -6.02 -5.66 -5.06
CA MET A 121 -5.04 -5.85 -6.14
C MET A 121 -3.60 -6.07 -5.64
N ILE A 122 -3.25 -5.52 -4.48
CA ILE A 122 -1.96 -5.81 -3.85
C ILE A 122 -1.79 -7.31 -3.60
N ASN A 123 -2.82 -7.94 -3.02
CA ASN A 123 -2.76 -9.36 -2.72
C ASN A 123 -2.80 -10.20 -4.00
N VAL A 124 -3.65 -9.82 -4.96
CA VAL A 124 -3.72 -10.50 -6.27
C VAL A 124 -2.36 -10.43 -6.99
N GLY A 125 -1.70 -9.27 -7.01
CA GLY A 125 -0.36 -9.13 -7.59
C GLY A 125 0.70 -10.01 -6.94
N ASN A 126 0.68 -10.13 -5.61
CA ASN A 126 1.57 -11.04 -4.88
C ASN A 126 1.31 -12.52 -5.18
N ILE A 127 0.04 -12.93 -5.33
CA ILE A 127 -0.33 -14.31 -5.60
C ILE A 127 0.04 -14.70 -7.02
N VAL A 128 -0.38 -13.89 -7.99
CA VAL A 128 -0.11 -14.13 -9.40
C VAL A 128 1.40 -14.05 -9.65
N GLY A 129 2.10 -13.08 -9.06
CA GLY A 129 3.55 -13.03 -9.08
C GLY A 129 4.18 -14.29 -8.48
N GLY A 130 3.70 -14.77 -7.33
CA GLY A 130 4.22 -15.99 -6.70
C GLY A 130 4.03 -17.24 -7.56
N PHE A 131 2.89 -17.36 -8.25
CA PHE A 131 2.58 -18.52 -9.08
C PHE A 131 3.26 -18.48 -10.46
N LEU A 132 3.21 -17.35 -11.15
CA LEU A 132 3.67 -17.20 -12.54
C LEU A 132 5.16 -16.89 -12.68
N SER A 133 5.84 -16.43 -11.63
CA SER A 133 7.27 -16.07 -11.73
C SER A 133 8.16 -17.26 -12.09
N VAL A 134 7.82 -18.46 -11.63
CA VAL A 134 8.59 -19.70 -11.91
C VAL A 134 8.40 -20.19 -13.35
N PRO A 135 7.16 -20.39 -13.87
CA PRO A 135 6.97 -20.89 -15.23
C PRO A 135 7.39 -19.88 -16.31
N ILE A 136 7.26 -18.57 -16.06
CA ILE A 136 7.69 -17.55 -17.02
C ILE A 136 9.24 -17.43 -17.08
N GLY A 137 9.93 -17.67 -15.96
CA GLY A 137 11.39 -17.48 -15.87
C GLY A 137 11.80 -16.03 -16.15
N LYS A 138 13.10 -15.74 -16.36
CA LYS A 138 13.55 -14.36 -16.70
C LYS A 138 13.16 -13.33 -15.65
N THR A 139 13.35 -13.67 -14.38
CA THR A 139 12.87 -12.86 -13.25
C THR A 139 13.41 -11.43 -13.25
N LYS A 140 14.63 -11.21 -13.78
CA LYS A 140 15.17 -9.86 -13.99
C LYS A 140 14.32 -9.03 -14.96
N ILE A 141 13.95 -9.62 -16.09
CA ILE A 141 13.14 -8.94 -17.13
C ILE A 141 11.73 -8.70 -16.60
N GLN A 142 11.15 -9.67 -15.90
CA GLN A 142 9.86 -9.48 -15.23
C GLN A 142 9.88 -8.26 -14.31
N CYS A 143 10.88 -8.16 -13.42
CA CYS A 143 11.02 -7.00 -12.52
C CYS A 143 11.04 -5.67 -13.27
N ILE A 144 11.84 -5.56 -14.33
CA ILE A 144 11.97 -4.31 -15.09
C ILE A 144 10.65 -3.98 -15.80
N VAL A 145 10.02 -4.95 -16.47
CA VAL A 145 8.78 -4.75 -17.23
C VAL A 145 7.63 -4.38 -16.31
N VAL A 146 7.38 -5.15 -15.24
CA VAL A 146 6.26 -4.90 -14.34
C VAL A 146 6.44 -3.62 -13.52
N LEU A 147 7.67 -3.26 -13.15
CA LEU A 147 7.97 -1.99 -12.49
C LEU A 147 7.74 -0.80 -13.43
N THR A 148 8.16 -0.91 -14.69
CA THR A 148 8.00 0.16 -15.68
C THR A 148 6.54 0.38 -16.01
N ILE A 149 5.79 -0.69 -16.30
CA ILE A 149 4.35 -0.61 -16.58
C ILE A 149 3.60 -0.10 -15.34
N GLY A 150 3.87 -0.69 -14.18
CA GLY A 150 3.19 -0.33 -12.94
C GLY A 150 3.42 1.13 -12.54
N GLY A 151 4.67 1.60 -12.62
CA GLY A 151 4.99 2.98 -12.27
C GLY A 151 4.56 4.00 -13.33
N ALA A 152 4.57 3.66 -14.62
CA ALA A 152 4.02 4.54 -15.66
C ALA A 152 2.50 4.72 -15.50
N LEU A 153 1.77 3.63 -15.23
CA LEU A 153 0.33 3.68 -14.99
C LEU A 153 -0.01 4.40 -13.68
N LEU A 154 0.80 4.24 -12.63
CA LEU A 154 0.64 5.00 -11.38
C LEU A 154 0.86 6.50 -11.61
N GLY A 155 1.85 6.87 -12.42
CA GLY A 155 2.08 8.26 -12.83
C GLY A 155 0.92 8.83 -13.65
N ALA A 156 0.31 8.02 -14.52
CA ALA A 156 -0.85 8.41 -15.32
C ALA A 156 -2.10 8.75 -14.49
N VAL A 157 -2.17 8.33 -13.22
CA VAL A 157 -3.24 8.74 -12.29
C VAL A 157 -3.21 10.25 -12.04
N SER A 158 -2.11 10.94 -12.31
CA SER A 158 -2.03 12.41 -12.27
C SER A 158 -3.03 13.11 -13.21
N ALA A 159 -3.52 12.42 -14.25
CA ALA A 159 -4.56 12.94 -15.14
C ALA A 159 -5.98 12.86 -14.55
N ALA A 160 -6.14 12.34 -13.32
CA ALA A 160 -7.43 12.21 -12.68
C ALA A 160 -8.05 13.57 -12.34
N THR A 161 -9.21 13.83 -12.93
CA THR A 161 -10.10 14.94 -12.61
C THR A 161 -11.35 14.44 -11.86
N PRO A 162 -12.18 15.33 -11.30
CA PRO A 162 -13.43 14.93 -10.63
C PRO A 162 -14.38 14.12 -11.52
N ASP A 163 -14.32 14.30 -12.85
CA ASP A 163 -15.23 13.65 -13.80
C ASP A 163 -14.69 12.29 -14.30
N THR A 164 -13.38 12.08 -14.23
CA THR A 164 -12.70 10.88 -14.77
C THR A 164 -12.48 9.79 -13.70
N LYS A 165 -13.45 9.59 -12.80
CA LYS A 165 -13.36 8.59 -11.72
C LYS A 165 -12.98 7.19 -12.22
N ASN A 166 -13.66 6.71 -13.26
CA ASN A 166 -13.48 5.34 -13.75
C ASN A 166 -12.06 5.10 -14.31
N MET A 167 -11.48 6.11 -14.96
CA MET A 167 -10.10 6.08 -15.43
C MET A 167 -9.12 5.97 -14.26
N ALA A 168 -9.28 6.81 -13.22
CA ALA A 168 -8.40 6.80 -12.05
C ALA A 168 -8.41 5.44 -11.33
N VAL A 169 -9.59 4.84 -11.18
CA VAL A 169 -9.77 3.51 -10.57
C VAL A 169 -9.12 2.43 -11.42
N GLY A 170 -9.35 2.44 -12.73
CA GLY A 170 -8.75 1.49 -13.67
C GLY A 170 -7.22 1.55 -13.68
N LEU A 171 -6.64 2.75 -13.68
CA LEU A 171 -5.19 2.94 -13.64
C LEU A 171 -4.58 2.43 -12.33
N ILE A 172 -5.20 2.76 -11.19
CA ILE A 172 -4.70 2.29 -9.89
C ILE A 172 -4.80 0.78 -9.73
N LEU A 173 -5.85 0.15 -10.23
CA LEU A 173 -6.03 -1.30 -10.22
C LEU A 173 -4.82 -2.00 -10.85
N VAL A 174 -4.51 -1.61 -12.08
CA VAL A 174 -3.44 -2.24 -12.88
C VAL A 174 -2.07 -1.86 -12.34
N SER A 175 -1.86 -0.59 -11.97
CA SER A 175 -0.58 -0.14 -11.43
C SER A 175 -0.20 -0.89 -10.16
N THR A 176 -1.16 -1.01 -9.24
CA THR A 176 -0.95 -1.66 -7.94
C THR A 176 -0.68 -3.16 -8.08
N PHE A 177 -1.38 -3.82 -9.01
CA PHE A 177 -1.12 -5.20 -9.36
C PHE A 177 0.33 -5.40 -9.85
N CYS A 178 0.77 -4.60 -10.82
CA CYS A 178 2.13 -4.70 -11.39
C CYS A 178 3.23 -4.40 -10.37
N ILE A 179 3.06 -3.38 -9.52
CA ILE A 179 4.06 -3.03 -8.49
C ILE A 179 4.20 -4.16 -7.47
N MET A 180 3.11 -4.85 -7.13
CA MET A 180 3.13 -5.94 -6.14
C MET A 180 3.61 -7.26 -6.72
N TRP A 181 3.40 -7.50 -8.01
CA TRP A 181 4.14 -8.54 -8.72
C TRP A 181 5.66 -8.30 -8.59
N ASN A 182 6.12 -7.08 -8.82
CA ASN A 182 7.55 -6.75 -8.72
C ASN A 182 8.09 -7.00 -7.30
N GLU A 183 7.35 -6.57 -6.27
CA GLU A 183 7.71 -6.85 -4.87
C GLU A 183 7.90 -8.35 -4.64
N GLN A 184 6.93 -9.16 -5.09
CA GLN A 184 6.94 -10.60 -4.90
C GLN A 184 8.18 -11.26 -5.52
N VAL A 185 8.55 -10.85 -6.74
CA VAL A 185 9.76 -11.34 -7.42
C VAL A 185 11.01 -10.90 -6.66
N CYS A 186 11.11 -9.62 -6.29
CA CYS A 186 12.28 -9.06 -5.58
C CYS A 186 12.51 -9.74 -4.23
N PHE A 187 11.45 -9.94 -3.46
CA PHE A 187 11.51 -10.57 -2.14
C PHE A 187 11.94 -12.04 -2.24
N SER A 188 11.39 -12.77 -3.21
CA SER A 188 11.79 -14.15 -3.47
C SER A 188 13.26 -14.24 -3.93
N ASN A 189 13.71 -13.29 -4.76
CA ASN A 189 15.09 -13.22 -5.24
C ASN A 189 16.10 -12.94 -4.13
N ALA A 190 15.74 -12.12 -3.13
CA ALA A 190 16.60 -11.83 -1.98
C ALA A 190 16.96 -13.10 -1.18
N GLY A 191 16.03 -14.04 -1.03
CA GLY A 191 16.28 -15.33 -0.37
C GLY A 191 17.06 -16.34 -1.22
N ILE A 192 16.99 -16.24 -2.55
CA ILE A 192 17.65 -17.18 -3.49
C ILE A 192 19.12 -16.83 -3.72
N LYS A 193 19.48 -15.54 -3.68
CA LYS A 193 20.86 -15.09 -3.95
C LYS A 193 21.86 -15.38 -2.84
N LEU A 194 21.42 -15.86 -1.68
CA LEU A 194 22.29 -16.12 -0.55
C LEU A 194 23.32 -17.21 -0.86
N LEU A 195 24.58 -16.91 -0.54
CA LEU A 195 25.68 -17.86 -0.58
C LEU A 195 25.56 -18.88 0.57
N ASP A 196 25.05 -18.43 1.72
CA ASP A 196 24.82 -19.23 2.91
C ASP A 196 23.33 -19.25 3.28
N GLN A 197 22.72 -20.42 3.11
CA GLN A 197 21.30 -20.68 3.36
C GLN A 197 20.93 -20.59 4.84
N SER A 198 21.89 -20.76 5.76
CA SER A 198 21.65 -20.69 7.21
C SER A 198 21.28 -19.26 7.67
N LYS A 199 21.67 -18.23 6.89
CA LYS A 199 21.46 -16.82 7.21
C LYS A 199 20.25 -16.21 6.51
N ILE A 200 19.36 -17.04 5.97
CA ILE A 200 18.19 -16.59 5.22
C ILE A 200 17.26 -15.69 6.04
N GLY A 201 17.08 -16.00 7.33
CA GLY A 201 16.26 -15.17 8.24
C GLY A 201 16.81 -13.75 8.36
N THR A 202 18.12 -13.60 8.55
CA THR A 202 18.76 -12.27 8.67
C THR A 202 18.72 -11.50 7.35
N ALA A 203 18.97 -12.16 6.22
CA ALA A 203 19.00 -11.50 4.92
C ALA A 203 17.61 -11.08 4.42
N VAL A 204 16.62 -11.99 4.49
CA VAL A 204 15.23 -11.69 4.13
C VAL A 204 14.62 -10.70 5.12
N GLY A 205 14.94 -10.83 6.41
CA GLY A 205 14.55 -9.86 7.44
C GLY A 205 15.11 -8.47 7.16
N ALA A 206 16.42 -8.35 6.87
CA ALA A 206 17.05 -7.08 6.51
C ALA A 206 16.43 -6.45 5.25
N ALA A 207 16.14 -7.24 4.21
CA ALA A 207 15.45 -6.77 3.02
C ALA A 207 14.04 -6.23 3.34
N GLY A 208 13.29 -6.93 4.20
CA GLY A 208 11.99 -6.48 4.69
C GLY A 208 12.06 -5.18 5.52
N SER A 209 13.08 -5.04 6.37
CA SER A 209 13.32 -3.82 7.16
C SER A 209 13.67 -2.62 6.28
N ILE A 210 14.56 -2.78 5.30
CA ILE A 210 14.94 -1.71 4.35
C ILE A 210 13.72 -1.25 3.56
N ARG A 211 12.94 -2.20 3.02
CA ARG A 211 11.67 -1.90 2.34
C ARG A 211 10.76 -1.05 3.22
N SER A 212 10.58 -1.47 4.47
CA SER A 212 9.68 -0.78 5.41
C SER A 212 10.17 0.62 5.76
N ALA A 213 11.47 0.79 5.98
CA ALA A 213 12.09 2.08 6.26
C ALA A 213 11.91 3.06 5.08
N ILE A 214 12.20 2.62 3.85
CA ILE A 214 12.01 3.43 2.63
C ILE A 214 10.54 3.80 2.45
N SER A 215 9.63 2.86 2.72
CA SER A 215 8.18 3.08 2.60
C SER A 215 7.67 4.15 3.57
N SER A 216 8.19 4.16 4.80
CA SER A 216 7.85 5.16 5.81
C SER A 216 8.35 6.56 5.43
N VAL A 217 9.60 6.67 4.96
CA VAL A 217 10.15 7.96 4.50
C VAL A 217 9.37 8.48 3.28
N GLY A 218 9.10 7.61 2.31
CA GLY A 218 8.32 7.97 1.12
C GLY A 218 6.91 8.43 1.48
N GLN A 219 6.25 7.76 2.43
CA GLN A 219 4.93 8.17 2.92
C GLN A 219 4.94 9.58 3.52
N ALA A 220 5.90 9.86 4.40
CA ALA A 220 6.03 11.19 5.01
C ALA A 220 6.26 12.26 3.94
N GLY A 221 7.09 11.97 2.93
CA GLY A 221 7.32 12.86 1.79
C GLY A 221 6.05 13.13 0.98
N TYR A 222 5.30 12.09 0.60
CA TYR A 222 4.05 12.26 -0.15
C TYR A 222 2.99 13.03 0.65
N LEU A 223 2.88 12.78 1.96
CA LEU A 223 1.94 13.52 2.81
C LEU A 223 2.35 14.99 2.95
N SER A 224 3.64 15.27 3.11
CA SER A 224 4.16 16.64 3.16
C SER A 224 3.86 17.40 1.87
N VAL A 225 4.13 16.78 0.71
CA VAL A 225 3.79 17.35 -0.60
C VAL A 225 2.28 17.59 -0.71
N LEU A 226 1.45 16.62 -0.34
CA LEU A 226 0.00 16.74 -0.40
C LEU A 226 -0.51 17.90 0.44
N THR A 227 -0.12 17.98 1.72
CA THR A 227 -0.56 19.04 2.63
C THR A 227 -0.12 20.42 2.12
N ASN A 228 1.14 20.57 1.71
CA ASN A 228 1.65 21.83 1.18
C ASN A 228 0.91 22.26 -0.09
N ARG A 229 0.65 21.33 -1.01
CA ARG A 229 -0.05 21.62 -2.26
C ARG A 229 -1.52 21.92 -2.03
N LEU A 230 -2.20 21.19 -1.15
CA LEU A 230 -3.59 21.48 -0.77
C LEU A 230 -3.74 22.89 -0.22
N SER A 231 -2.85 23.32 0.68
CA SER A 231 -2.87 24.69 1.20
C SER A 231 -2.73 25.74 0.10
N GLN A 232 -1.92 25.49 -0.94
CA GLN A 232 -1.74 26.43 -2.05
C GLN A 232 -2.90 26.40 -3.06
N THR A 233 -3.29 25.22 -3.53
CA THR A 233 -4.30 25.09 -4.61
C THR A 233 -5.70 25.47 -4.12
N ILE A 234 -6.04 25.11 -2.88
CA ILE A 234 -7.32 25.50 -2.29
C ILE A 234 -7.38 27.02 -2.14
N LEU A 235 -6.36 27.66 -1.56
CA LEU A 235 -6.35 29.12 -1.41
C LEU A 235 -6.34 29.87 -2.75
N ALA A 236 -5.76 29.30 -3.80
CA ALA A 236 -5.71 29.91 -5.13
C ALA A 236 -7.04 29.80 -5.90
N ALA A 237 -7.72 28.65 -5.84
CA ALA A 237 -8.91 28.38 -6.66
C ALA A 237 -10.23 28.62 -5.93
N PHE A 238 -10.28 28.39 -4.62
CA PHE A 238 -11.53 28.33 -3.86
C PHE A 238 -12.10 29.70 -3.48
N PRO A 239 -11.35 30.63 -2.86
CA PRO A 239 -11.87 31.97 -2.56
C PRO A 239 -12.34 32.76 -3.79
N PRO A 240 -11.59 32.81 -4.92
CA PRO A 240 -12.04 33.55 -6.10
C PRO A 240 -13.33 33.00 -6.69
N ALA A 241 -13.51 31.67 -6.70
CA ALA A 241 -14.72 31.04 -7.22
C ALA A 241 -15.97 31.41 -6.41
N LEU A 242 -15.85 31.46 -5.07
CA LEU A 242 -16.95 31.83 -4.19
C LEU A 242 -17.27 33.33 -4.23
N ILE A 243 -16.24 34.18 -4.29
CA ILE A 243 -16.42 35.64 -4.41
C ILE A 243 -17.10 35.99 -5.74
N ASN A 244 -16.66 35.38 -6.85
CA ASN A 244 -17.31 35.56 -8.15
C ASN A 244 -18.73 35.02 -8.20
N ALA A 245 -19.04 34.01 -7.38
CA ALA A 245 -20.41 33.49 -7.22
C ALA A 245 -21.30 34.38 -6.32
N GLY A 246 -20.77 35.49 -5.79
CA GLY A 246 -21.50 36.47 -4.99
C GLY A 246 -21.44 36.24 -3.47
N LEU A 247 -20.59 35.32 -3.00
CA LEU A 247 -20.43 35.09 -1.55
C LEU A 247 -19.53 36.18 -0.92
N PRO A 248 -19.94 36.77 0.22
CA PRO A 248 -19.09 37.70 0.97
C PRO A 248 -17.76 37.06 1.40
N VAL A 249 -16.67 37.83 1.32
CA VAL A 249 -15.30 37.36 1.67
C VAL A 249 -15.22 36.81 3.10
N SER A 250 -15.98 37.38 4.03
CA SER A 250 -16.06 36.95 5.43
C SER A 250 -16.66 35.56 5.62
N SER A 251 -17.53 35.10 4.70
CA SER A 251 -18.21 33.81 4.78
C SER A 251 -17.42 32.66 4.14
N VAL A 252 -16.34 32.96 3.41
CA VAL A 252 -15.51 31.95 2.70
C VAL A 252 -14.87 30.92 3.66
N PRO A 253 -14.23 31.30 4.78
CA PRO A 253 -13.68 30.32 5.73
C PRO A 253 -14.76 29.48 6.40
N GLY A 254 -15.91 30.09 6.71
CA GLY A 254 -17.07 29.40 7.31
C GLY A 254 -17.67 28.36 6.37
N PHE A 255 -17.75 28.66 5.07
CA PHE A 255 -18.16 27.69 4.06
C PHE A 255 -17.19 26.50 4.02
N LEU A 256 -15.87 26.74 4.03
CA LEU A 256 -14.87 25.66 3.97
C LEU A 256 -14.92 24.73 5.20
N ALA A 257 -15.22 25.29 6.38
CA ALA A 257 -15.43 24.52 7.60
C ALA A 257 -16.71 23.65 7.56
N ARG A 258 -17.73 24.09 6.83
CA ARG A 258 -19.02 23.38 6.66
C ARG A 258 -19.01 22.37 5.50
N LEU A 259 -18.10 22.56 4.54
CA LEU A 259 -17.93 21.66 3.40
C LEU A 259 -17.54 20.23 3.85
N THR A 260 -16.79 20.10 4.94
CA THR A 260 -16.39 18.81 5.52
C THR A 260 -17.51 18.13 6.31
N SER A 261 -18.48 18.88 6.84
CA SER A 261 -19.65 18.33 7.54
C SER A 261 -20.79 17.95 6.61
N GLY A 262 -20.78 18.45 5.36
CA GLY A 262 -21.85 18.23 4.39
C GLY A 262 -23.17 18.94 4.73
N THR A 263 -23.16 19.78 5.78
CA THR A 263 -24.30 20.54 6.28
C THR A 263 -24.00 22.03 6.18
N PHE A 264 -24.83 22.77 5.45
CA PHE A 264 -24.61 24.20 5.17
C PHE A 264 -25.53 25.12 6.01
N ASP A 265 -26.18 24.60 7.04
CA ASP A 265 -27.21 25.29 7.82
C ASP A 265 -26.69 26.49 8.62
N GLY A 266 -27.08 27.71 8.28
CA GLY A 266 -26.75 28.91 9.07
C GLY A 266 -25.50 29.67 8.61
N VAL A 267 -25.17 29.63 7.32
CA VAL A 267 -24.24 30.59 6.71
C VAL A 267 -25.04 31.49 5.76
N GLU A 268 -24.98 32.79 6.03
CA GLU A 268 -25.76 33.83 5.35
C GLU A 268 -25.27 34.02 3.90
N GLY A 269 -26.20 34.08 2.94
CA GLY A 269 -25.90 34.28 1.50
C GLY A 269 -25.62 32.99 0.70
N LEU A 270 -25.77 31.80 1.29
CA LEU A 270 -25.63 30.53 0.57
C LEU A 270 -26.88 30.20 -0.25
N THR A 271 -26.70 30.11 -1.56
CA THR A 271 -27.66 29.49 -2.47
C THR A 271 -27.16 28.12 -2.93
N THR A 272 -28.07 27.25 -3.37
CA THR A 272 -27.72 25.93 -3.94
C THR A 272 -26.73 26.04 -5.11
N GLY A 273 -26.76 27.15 -5.86
CA GLY A 273 -25.80 27.45 -6.93
C GLY A 273 -24.39 27.78 -6.41
N ILE A 274 -24.27 28.54 -5.32
CA ILE A 274 -22.96 28.83 -4.69
C ILE A 274 -22.37 27.55 -4.07
N ILE A 275 -23.21 26.67 -3.51
CA ILE A 275 -22.78 25.37 -2.99
C ILE A 275 -22.17 24.51 -4.10
N SER A 276 -22.83 24.43 -5.27
CA SER A 276 -22.34 23.59 -6.37
C SER A 276 -21.02 24.14 -6.95
N ILE A 277 -20.92 25.46 -7.13
CA ILE A 277 -19.70 26.13 -7.60
C ILE A 277 -18.55 25.94 -6.60
N GLY A 278 -18.80 26.20 -5.31
CA GLY A 278 -17.79 26.03 -4.26
C GLY A 278 -17.32 24.59 -4.11
N THR A 279 -18.25 23.63 -4.15
CA THR A 279 -17.92 22.19 -4.09
C THR A 279 -17.11 21.77 -5.32
N ARG A 280 -17.44 22.27 -6.51
CA ARG A 280 -16.69 21.97 -7.74
C ARG A 280 -15.27 22.55 -7.68
N ALA A 281 -15.14 23.83 -7.32
CA ALA A 281 -13.84 24.49 -7.17
C ALA A 281 -12.96 23.78 -6.13
N TYR A 282 -13.55 23.34 -5.02
CA TYR A 282 -12.84 22.54 -4.02
C TYR A 282 -12.32 21.21 -4.59
N ARG A 283 -13.15 20.48 -5.35
CA ARG A 283 -12.75 19.22 -5.97
C ARG A 283 -11.65 19.40 -7.00
N GLU A 284 -11.74 20.44 -7.83
CA GLU A 284 -10.69 20.74 -8.82
C GLU A 284 -9.37 21.14 -8.15
N ALA A 285 -9.42 21.94 -7.08
CA ALA A 285 -8.24 22.29 -6.28
C ALA A 285 -7.58 21.05 -5.66
N ASN A 286 -8.39 20.11 -5.18
CA ASN A 286 -7.92 18.83 -4.65
C ASN A 286 -7.32 17.96 -5.76
N ALA A 287 -7.96 17.87 -6.92
CA ALA A 287 -7.43 17.11 -8.07
C ALA A 287 -6.01 17.58 -8.44
N GLN A 288 -5.79 18.90 -8.54
CA GLN A 288 -4.48 19.46 -8.83
C GLN A 288 -3.42 19.14 -7.74
N ALA A 289 -3.83 19.14 -6.47
CA ALA A 289 -2.94 18.77 -5.38
C ALA A 289 -2.56 17.28 -5.43
N TYR A 290 -3.53 16.39 -5.70
CA TYR A 290 -3.27 14.96 -5.88
C TYR A 290 -2.37 14.68 -7.09
N SER A 291 -2.57 15.35 -8.23
CA SER A 291 -1.71 15.21 -9.40
C SER A 291 -0.24 15.48 -9.07
N ALA A 292 0.05 16.49 -8.25
CA ALA A 292 1.41 16.80 -7.81
C ALA A 292 2.07 15.64 -7.04
N VAL A 293 1.31 14.94 -6.20
CA VAL A 293 1.78 13.74 -5.51
C VAL A 293 2.09 12.62 -6.50
N PHE A 294 1.21 12.38 -7.47
CA PHE A 294 1.45 11.34 -8.49
C PHE A 294 2.65 11.66 -9.38
N TYR A 295 2.92 12.92 -9.71
CA TYR A 295 4.14 13.31 -10.43
C TYR A 295 5.40 12.96 -9.67
N SER A 296 5.41 13.13 -8.34
CA SER A 296 6.56 12.73 -7.53
C SER A 296 6.82 11.21 -7.56
N THR A 297 5.80 10.39 -7.79
CA THR A 297 5.96 8.92 -7.91
C THR A 297 6.71 8.52 -9.19
N ILE A 298 6.63 9.33 -10.26
CA ILE A 298 7.35 9.10 -11.52
C ILE A 298 8.86 9.18 -11.28
N ALA A 299 9.31 10.16 -10.50
CA ALA A 299 10.73 10.32 -10.15
C ALA A 299 11.26 9.09 -9.39
N PHE A 300 10.52 8.63 -8.37
CA PHE A 300 10.89 7.41 -7.63
C PHE A 300 10.89 6.16 -8.50
N THR A 301 9.93 6.04 -9.41
CA THR A 301 9.87 4.93 -10.36
C THR A 301 11.07 4.95 -11.31
N GLY A 302 11.43 6.11 -11.85
CA GLY A 302 12.58 6.24 -12.77
C GLY A 302 13.88 5.78 -12.12
N VAL A 303 14.14 6.21 -10.88
CA VAL A 303 15.30 5.74 -10.11
C VAL A 303 15.23 4.23 -9.87
N ALA A 304 14.06 3.69 -9.51
CA ALA A 304 13.88 2.26 -9.27
C ALA A 304 14.11 1.42 -10.55
N VAL A 305 13.70 1.91 -11.72
CA VAL A 305 13.94 1.24 -13.01
C VAL A 305 15.45 1.23 -13.34
N ILE A 306 16.14 2.35 -13.17
CA ILE A 306 17.59 2.44 -13.37
C ILE A 306 18.32 1.46 -12.45
N LEU A 307 17.97 1.45 -11.16
CA LEU A 307 18.57 0.52 -10.19
C LEU A 307 18.27 -0.95 -10.51
N SER A 308 17.12 -1.23 -11.14
CA SER A 308 16.73 -2.59 -11.53
C SER A 308 17.62 -3.17 -12.64
N ILE A 309 18.28 -2.34 -13.45
CA ILE A 309 19.22 -2.78 -14.50
C ILE A 309 20.41 -3.54 -13.89
N TRP A 310 20.89 -3.10 -12.71
CA TRP A 310 21.98 -3.76 -11.99
C TRP A 310 21.52 -4.95 -11.15
N SER A 311 20.23 -5.30 -11.16
CA SER A 311 19.75 -6.48 -10.43
C SER A 311 20.36 -7.76 -11.01
N PRO A 312 21.01 -8.61 -10.17
CA PRO A 312 21.57 -9.87 -10.64
C PRO A 312 20.48 -10.84 -11.14
N ASN A 313 20.76 -11.65 -12.15
CA ASN A 313 19.84 -12.71 -12.56
C ASN A 313 19.90 -13.89 -11.56
N VAL A 314 18.76 -14.55 -11.30
CA VAL A 314 18.66 -15.73 -10.44
C VAL A 314 18.14 -16.97 -11.15
N ASP A 315 17.83 -16.86 -12.44
CA ASP A 315 17.23 -17.96 -13.21
C ASP A 315 18.11 -19.23 -13.16
N ASP A 316 19.45 -19.07 -13.18
CA ASP A 316 20.42 -20.16 -13.07
C ASP A 316 20.39 -20.89 -11.70
N LYS A 317 19.71 -20.32 -10.70
CA LYS A 317 19.53 -20.93 -9.37
C LYS A 317 18.14 -21.53 -9.18
N MET A 318 17.25 -21.44 -10.17
CA MET A 318 15.87 -21.95 -10.14
C MET A 318 15.71 -23.39 -10.63
N HIS A 319 16.79 -24.15 -10.71
CA HIS A 319 16.72 -25.58 -10.91
C HIS A 319 16.09 -26.25 -9.67
N GLY A 320 15.29 -27.31 -9.85
CA GLY A 320 14.54 -28.01 -8.80
C GLY A 320 15.38 -28.61 -7.65
N LYS A 321 16.71 -28.45 -7.68
CA LYS A 321 17.63 -28.89 -6.63
C LYS A 321 17.62 -27.89 -5.45
N VAL A 322 17.62 -28.43 -4.24
CA VAL A 322 17.93 -27.69 -3.01
C VAL A 322 19.45 -27.70 -2.89
N LEU A 323 20.10 -26.52 -2.88
CA LEU A 323 21.54 -26.45 -2.66
C LEU A 323 21.83 -26.72 -1.18
N SER A 324 21.93 -27.99 -0.83
CA SER A 324 22.46 -28.48 0.45
C SER A 324 23.99 -28.45 0.42
N ARG A 325 24.63 -27.32 0.07
CA ARG A 325 26.08 -27.21 0.27
C ARG A 325 26.32 -26.80 1.72
N CYS A 326 26.18 -27.77 2.62
CA CYS A 326 26.89 -27.72 3.89
C CYS A 326 28.38 -27.62 3.53
N ILE A 327 29.00 -26.50 3.85
CA ILE A 327 30.45 -26.41 3.87
C ILE A 327 30.92 -27.56 4.76
N PRO A 328 31.78 -28.49 4.27
CA PRO A 328 32.31 -29.53 5.15
C PRO A 328 33.03 -28.81 6.28
N LEU A 329 32.61 -29.08 7.53
CA LEU A 329 33.35 -28.64 8.70
C LEU A 329 34.81 -29.11 8.51
N PRO A 330 35.82 -28.26 8.75
CA PRO A 330 37.19 -28.71 8.71
C PRO A 330 37.30 -29.89 9.68
N GLN A 331 37.72 -31.04 9.15
CA GLN A 331 38.09 -32.18 9.98
C GLN A 331 39.18 -31.68 10.91
N ILE A 332 38.84 -31.52 12.19
CA ILE A 332 39.83 -31.21 13.23
C ILE A 332 40.57 -32.54 13.43
N THR A 333 41.60 -32.77 12.64
CA THR A 333 42.61 -33.79 12.94
C THR A 333 43.56 -33.17 13.96
N GLY A 334 43.52 -33.72 15.17
CA GLY A 334 44.34 -33.36 16.31
C GLY A 334 43.80 -34.07 17.54
#